data_AF-A0A2H9P5M2-F1
#
_entry.id   AF-A0A2H9P5M2-F1
#
_cell.length_a   1.000
_cell.length_b   1.000
_cell.length_c   1.000
_cell.angle_alpha   90.00
_cell.angle_beta   90.00
_cell.angle_gamma   90.00
#
_symmetry.space_group_name_H-M   'P 1'
#
loop_
_entity.id
_entity.type
_entity.pdbx_description
1 polymer ?
#
loop_
_entity_poly.entity_id
_entity_poly.type
_entity_poly.pdbx_seq_one_letter_code
_entity_poly.pdbx_strand_id
1 'polypeptide(L)'
;RMQSPTRIFNELGKRMTDESSFVYWCAKNEIPIFCPAPTDGAFGLQLFFFKQDNPKFGIDVTGDMKRLADIVLQSEKTGGIILGGGAAKHHAIGMQIVRGGFDYAVYVSTGTQYDGSMSGARVKEAVSWGKVKEHARFANVEGDASILFPLIIAGVKG
;
A
#
# COMPACT_ATOMS: atom_id res chain seq x y z
N ARG A 1 -15.27 -11.97 16.50
CA ARG A 1 -15.00 -10.52 16.51
C ARG A 1 -14.41 -10.14 15.16
N MET A 2 -14.91 -9.08 14.54
CA MET A 2 -14.31 -8.50 13.32
C MET A 2 -12.94 -7.88 13.66
N GLN A 3 -11.95 -8.13 12.82
CA GLN A 3 -10.61 -7.56 12.93
C GLN A 3 -10.23 -6.96 11.57
N SER A 4 -9.64 -5.78 11.56
CA SER A 4 -9.14 -5.21 10.32
C SER A 4 -7.69 -5.68 10.04
N PRO A 5 -7.27 -5.75 8.77
CA PRO A 5 -5.91 -6.17 8.41
C PRO A 5 -4.81 -5.38 9.14
N THR A 6 -4.93 -4.05 9.15
CA THR A 6 -3.97 -3.15 9.82
C THR A 6 -3.84 -3.47 11.30
N ARG A 7 -4.96 -3.76 11.97
CA ARG A 7 -4.93 -4.15 13.38
C ARG A 7 -4.21 -5.48 13.58
N ILE A 8 -4.50 -6.47 12.73
CA ILE A 8 -3.87 -7.78 12.83
C ILE A 8 -2.35 -7.66 12.65
N PHE A 9 -1.87 -6.94 11.62
CA PHE A 9 -0.43 -6.76 11.40
C PHE A 9 0.25 -6.00 12.54
N ASN A 10 -0.39 -4.99 13.11
CA ASN A 10 0.15 -4.26 14.25
C ASN A 10 0.29 -5.16 15.49
N GLU A 11 -0.73 -5.97 15.80
CA GLU A 11 -0.68 -6.92 16.92
C GLU A 11 0.35 -8.04 16.70
N LEU A 12 0.51 -8.50 15.45
CA LEU A 12 1.56 -9.45 15.08
C LEU A 12 2.94 -8.82 15.31
N GLY A 13 3.21 -7.65 14.74
CA GLY A 13 4.51 -6.97 14.87
C GLY A 13 4.90 -6.68 16.32
N LYS A 14 3.94 -6.30 17.19
CA LYS A 14 4.18 -6.11 18.64
C LYS A 14 4.59 -7.38 19.37
N ARG A 15 4.22 -8.56 18.86
CA ARG A 15 4.56 -9.87 19.44
C ARG A 15 5.82 -10.48 18.83
N MET A 16 6.32 -9.93 17.74
CA MET A 16 7.55 -10.41 17.11
C MET A 16 8.78 -9.93 17.89
N THR A 17 9.82 -10.76 17.91
CA THR A 17 11.14 -10.43 18.47
C THR A 17 12.23 -10.34 17.40
N ASP A 18 11.89 -10.66 16.15
CA ASP A 18 12.82 -10.65 15.02
C ASP A 18 12.99 -9.24 14.45
N GLU A 19 14.14 -8.63 14.73
CA GLU A 19 14.48 -7.29 14.26
C GLU A 19 14.81 -7.23 12.76
N SER A 20 14.89 -8.36 12.06
CA SER A 20 15.00 -8.38 10.59
C SER A 20 13.63 -8.19 9.90
N SER A 21 12.53 -8.28 10.65
CA SER A 21 11.18 -8.21 10.11
C SER A 21 10.71 -6.78 9.82
N PHE A 22 10.17 -6.57 8.62
CA PHE A 22 9.45 -5.35 8.24
C PHE A 22 8.26 -5.06 9.17
N VAL A 23 7.47 -6.08 9.51
CA VAL A 23 6.25 -5.92 10.32
C VAL A 23 6.59 -5.54 11.77
N TYR A 24 7.70 -6.05 12.30
CA TYR A 24 8.22 -5.67 13.62
C TYR A 24 8.51 -4.16 13.67
N TRP A 25 9.29 -3.65 12.72
CA TRP A 25 9.65 -2.23 12.68
C TRP A 25 8.45 -1.31 12.41
N CYS A 26 7.50 -1.75 11.58
CA CYS A 26 6.26 -1.00 11.39
C CYS A 26 5.48 -0.86 12.70
N ALA A 27 5.31 -1.94 13.47
CA ALA A 27 4.61 -1.90 14.74
C ALA A 27 5.35 -1.06 15.80
N LYS A 28 6.68 -1.18 15.87
CA LYS A 28 7.53 -0.44 16.83
C LYS A 28 7.53 1.06 16.59
N ASN A 29 7.41 1.50 15.33
CA ASN A 29 7.38 2.91 14.93
C ASN A 29 5.96 3.42 14.63
N GLU A 30 4.92 2.66 15.00
CA GLU A 30 3.51 3.03 14.79
C GLU A 30 3.13 3.31 13.32
N ILE A 31 3.83 2.67 12.38
CA ILE A 31 3.57 2.77 10.92
C ILE A 31 2.49 1.75 10.54
N PRO A 32 1.29 2.18 10.09
CA PRO A 32 0.21 1.27 9.73
C PRO A 32 0.50 0.53 8.42
N ILE A 33 0.20 -0.77 8.40
CA ILE A 33 0.26 -1.62 7.19
C ILE A 33 -1.16 -1.88 6.70
N PHE A 34 -1.51 -1.31 5.55
CA PHE A 34 -2.78 -1.58 4.88
C PHE A 34 -2.63 -2.70 3.85
N CYS A 35 -3.51 -3.70 3.90
CA CYS A 35 -3.56 -4.78 2.92
C CYS A 35 -5.02 -5.05 2.53
N PRO A 36 -5.48 -4.63 1.33
CA PRO A 36 -6.87 -4.80 0.93
C PRO A 36 -7.23 -6.26 0.60
N ALA A 37 -6.23 -7.13 0.35
CA ALA A 37 -6.43 -8.54 0.01
C ALA A 37 -5.61 -9.46 0.96
N PRO A 38 -5.87 -9.42 2.29
CA PRO A 38 -5.07 -10.16 3.27
C PRO A 38 -5.27 -11.67 3.21
N THR A 39 -6.33 -12.11 2.53
CA THR A 39 -6.68 -13.53 2.35
C THR A 39 -5.94 -14.19 1.19
N ASP A 40 -5.33 -13.41 0.30
CA ASP A 40 -4.66 -13.89 -0.91
C ASP A 40 -3.18 -14.23 -0.62
N GLY A 41 -2.98 -15.32 0.14
CA GLY A 41 -1.65 -15.81 0.48
C GLY A 41 -1.65 -16.83 1.62
N ALA A 42 -0.46 -17.31 2.01
CA ALA A 42 -0.31 -18.28 3.10
C ALA A 42 -0.91 -17.78 4.43
N PHE A 43 -0.84 -16.47 4.66
CA PHE A 43 -1.50 -15.84 5.80
C PHE A 43 -3.02 -16.04 5.78
N GLY A 44 -3.65 -15.81 4.63
CA GLY A 44 -5.08 -16.04 4.43
C GLY A 44 -5.53 -17.48 4.69
N LEU A 45 -4.69 -18.46 4.31
CA LEU A 45 -4.96 -19.86 4.61
C LEU A 45 -4.97 -20.14 6.13
N GLN A 46 -4.05 -19.54 6.88
CA GLN A 46 -4.07 -19.63 8.36
C GLN A 46 -5.32 -18.99 8.96
N LEU A 47 -5.77 -17.86 8.40
CA LEU A 47 -7.02 -17.21 8.82
C LEU A 47 -8.25 -18.09 8.53
N PHE A 48 -8.23 -18.81 7.41
CA PHE A 48 -9.28 -19.78 7.06
C PHE A 48 -9.34 -20.94 8.05
N PHE A 49 -8.20 -21.53 8.42
CA PHE A 49 -8.16 -22.59 9.42
C PHE A 49 -8.62 -22.08 10.79
N PHE A 50 -8.11 -20.93 11.23
CA PHE A 50 -8.52 -20.32 12.49
C PHE A 50 -10.03 -20.06 12.56
N LYS A 51 -10.66 -19.67 11.44
CA LYS A 51 -12.10 -19.44 11.31
C LYS A 51 -12.93 -20.71 11.54
N GLN A 52 -12.39 -21.91 11.27
CA GLN A 52 -13.12 -23.18 11.48
C GLN A 52 -13.42 -23.41 12.96
N ASP A 53 -12.44 -23.13 13.82
CA ASP A 53 -12.62 -23.23 15.28
C ASP A 53 -13.25 -21.96 15.89
N ASN A 54 -13.24 -20.85 15.15
CA ASN A 54 -13.70 -19.55 15.59
C ASN A 54 -14.73 -18.95 14.64
N PRO A 55 -15.97 -19.47 14.59
CA PRO A 55 -16.97 -19.07 13.58
C PRO A 55 -17.32 -17.57 13.62
N LYS A 56 -17.17 -16.91 14.77
CA LYS A 56 -17.38 -15.46 14.93
C LYS A 56 -16.21 -14.60 14.46
N PHE A 57 -15.03 -15.17 14.18
CA PHE A 57 -13.88 -14.44 13.63
C PHE A 57 -14.21 -13.91 12.24
N GLY A 58 -13.71 -12.75 11.86
CA GLY A 58 -13.94 -12.19 10.53
C GLY A 58 -12.96 -11.08 10.25
N ILE A 59 -12.68 -10.86 8.96
CA ILE A 59 -11.77 -9.81 8.51
C ILE A 59 -12.59 -8.68 7.93
N ASP A 60 -12.42 -7.49 8.48
CA ASP A 60 -13.06 -6.26 8.04
C ASP A 60 -12.08 -5.43 7.21
N VAL A 61 -12.08 -5.63 5.89
CA VAL A 61 -11.22 -4.86 4.99
C VAL A 61 -11.71 -3.43 4.77
N THR A 62 -13.03 -3.19 4.89
CA THR A 62 -13.59 -1.83 4.70
C THR A 62 -13.36 -0.97 5.93
N GLY A 63 -13.29 -1.57 7.13
CA GLY A 63 -12.91 -0.91 8.37
C GLY A 63 -11.54 -0.20 8.31
N ASP A 64 -10.61 -0.72 7.51
CA ASP A 64 -9.30 -0.08 7.30
C ASP A 64 -9.35 1.15 6.40
N MET A 65 -10.32 1.22 5.48
CA MET A 65 -10.45 2.35 4.55
C MET A 65 -10.73 3.66 5.28
N LYS A 66 -11.50 3.63 6.38
CA LYS A 66 -11.74 4.83 7.20
C LYS A 66 -10.44 5.37 7.78
N ARG A 67 -9.63 4.50 8.40
CA ARG A 67 -8.35 4.90 9.01
C ARG A 67 -7.38 5.47 7.96
N LEU A 68 -7.30 4.83 6.79
CA LEU A 68 -6.48 5.32 5.70
C LEU A 68 -7.00 6.67 5.17
N ALA A 69 -8.31 6.83 4.99
CA ALA A 69 -8.91 8.10 4.59
C ALA A 69 -8.61 9.22 5.60
N ASP A 70 -8.73 8.94 6.90
CA ASP A 70 -8.45 9.92 7.96
C ASP A 70 -6.98 10.41 7.88
N ILE A 71 -6.02 9.49 7.72
CA ILE A 71 -4.60 9.84 7.51
C ILE A 71 -4.42 10.73 6.28
N VAL A 72 -5.05 10.35 5.17
CA VAL A 72 -4.95 11.07 3.88
C VAL A 72 -5.55 12.48 3.99
N LEU A 73 -6.74 12.62 4.56
CA LEU A 73 -7.46 13.89 4.71
C LEU A 73 -6.77 14.85 5.69
N GLN A 74 -6.11 14.32 6.73
CA GLN A 74 -5.38 15.11 7.71
C GLN A 74 -3.98 15.53 7.23
N SER A 75 -3.50 14.98 6.12
CA SER A 75 -2.17 15.28 5.58
C SER A 75 -2.18 16.53 4.71
N GLU A 76 -1.35 17.53 5.06
CA GLU A 76 -1.16 18.74 4.25
C GLU A 76 -0.68 18.39 2.82
N LYS A 77 0.31 17.49 2.73
CA LYS A 77 0.84 16.95 1.47
C LYS A 77 0.99 15.44 1.55
N THR A 78 0.76 14.75 0.45
CA THR A 78 0.98 13.30 0.35
C THR A 78 1.88 12.96 -0.84
N GLY A 79 2.74 11.97 -0.63
CA GLY A 79 3.61 11.42 -1.67
C GLY A 79 3.50 9.90 -1.73
N GLY A 80 3.59 9.32 -2.93
CA GLY A 80 3.58 7.87 -3.13
C GLY A 80 4.85 7.39 -3.84
N ILE A 81 5.57 6.45 -3.23
CA ILE A 81 6.57 5.64 -3.93
C ILE A 81 5.95 4.26 -4.15
N ILE A 82 5.59 3.96 -5.39
CA ILE A 82 4.88 2.74 -5.77
C ILE A 82 5.85 1.80 -6.46
N LEU A 83 6.09 0.65 -5.86
CA LEU A 83 6.94 -0.41 -6.40
C LEU A 83 6.03 -1.51 -6.97
N GLY A 84 6.05 -1.68 -8.29
CA GLY A 84 5.20 -2.60 -9.03
C GLY A 84 3.79 -2.08 -9.33
N GLY A 85 2.80 -2.96 -9.31
CA GLY A 85 1.42 -2.71 -9.71
C GLY A 85 0.37 -3.37 -8.81
N GLY A 86 -0.72 -3.85 -9.40
CA GLY A 86 -1.73 -4.65 -8.72
C GLY A 86 -2.52 -3.93 -7.62
N ALA A 87 -3.10 -4.71 -6.71
CA ALA A 87 -4.00 -4.20 -5.67
C ALA A 87 -3.35 -3.13 -4.79
N ALA A 88 -2.05 -3.26 -4.49
CA ALA A 88 -1.30 -2.28 -3.69
C ALA A 88 -1.25 -0.90 -4.37
N LYS A 89 -0.87 -0.84 -5.66
CA LYS A 89 -0.88 0.40 -6.45
C LYS A 89 -2.28 1.00 -6.48
N HIS A 90 -3.29 0.23 -6.86
CA HIS A 90 -4.65 0.73 -7.02
C HIS A 90 -5.22 1.27 -5.71
N HIS A 91 -5.03 0.54 -4.61
CA HIS A 91 -5.55 0.93 -3.31
C HIS A 91 -4.86 2.19 -2.79
N ALA A 92 -3.53 2.28 -2.90
CA ALA A 92 -2.77 3.45 -2.45
C ALA A 92 -3.17 4.73 -3.18
N ILE A 93 -3.28 4.69 -4.51
CA ILE A 93 -3.64 5.87 -5.32
C ILE A 93 -5.14 6.18 -5.25
N GLY A 94 -5.99 5.14 -5.14
CA GLY A 94 -7.44 5.30 -5.06
C GLY A 94 -7.87 6.01 -3.79
N MET A 95 -7.21 5.73 -2.66
CA MET A 95 -7.49 6.41 -1.40
C MET A 95 -7.11 7.89 -1.42
N GLN A 96 -6.27 8.35 -2.34
CA GLN A 96 -5.93 9.77 -2.46
C GLN A 96 -7.02 10.61 -3.13
N ILE A 97 -8.01 9.99 -3.81
CA ILE A 97 -9.10 10.72 -4.48
C ILE A 97 -9.83 11.62 -3.48
N VAL A 98 -9.98 11.18 -2.22
CA VAL A 98 -10.69 11.94 -1.17
C VAL A 98 -10.04 13.30 -0.85
N ARG A 99 -8.78 13.51 -1.23
CA ARG A 99 -8.07 14.80 -1.10
C ARG A 99 -7.68 15.43 -2.45
N GLY A 100 -8.22 14.91 -3.55
CA GLY A 100 -7.89 15.34 -4.91
C GLY A 100 -6.58 14.79 -5.48
N GLY A 101 -6.01 13.75 -4.87
CA GLY A 101 -4.84 13.02 -5.37
C GLY A 101 -3.52 13.30 -4.64
N PHE A 102 -2.48 12.53 -4.97
CA PHE A 102 -1.11 12.76 -4.49
C PHE A 102 -0.54 14.10 -4.97
N ASP A 103 0.28 14.74 -4.14
CA ASP A 103 1.11 15.90 -4.52
C ASP A 103 2.41 15.47 -5.23
N TYR A 104 2.90 14.27 -4.88
CA TYR A 104 4.11 13.67 -5.45
C TYR A 104 3.90 12.18 -5.73
N ALA A 105 4.36 11.67 -6.88
CA ALA A 105 4.25 10.25 -7.20
C ALA A 105 5.45 9.72 -7.98
N VAL A 106 6.05 8.63 -7.51
CA VAL A 106 7.10 7.90 -8.23
C VAL A 106 6.62 6.47 -8.41
N TYR A 107 6.46 6.04 -9.67
CA TYR A 107 6.14 4.64 -9.99
C TYR A 107 7.41 3.96 -10.51
N VAL A 108 7.78 2.83 -9.91
CA VAL A 108 8.85 1.94 -10.37
C VAL A 108 8.18 0.63 -10.76
N SER A 109 8.10 0.31 -12.06
CA SER A 109 7.31 -0.84 -12.53
C SER A 109 7.87 -1.41 -13.83
N THR A 110 7.67 -2.71 -14.02
CA THR A 110 7.89 -3.42 -15.28
C THR A 110 6.65 -3.48 -16.17
N GLY A 111 5.50 -3.01 -15.66
CA GLY A 111 4.23 -3.02 -16.39
C GLY A 111 4.25 -2.08 -17.60
N THR A 112 3.56 -2.49 -18.66
CA THR A 112 3.48 -1.73 -19.91
C THR A 112 2.07 -1.20 -20.16
N GLN A 113 1.95 -0.04 -20.79
CA GLN A 113 0.65 0.60 -21.06
C GLN A 113 -0.16 -0.11 -22.17
N TYR A 114 0.48 -0.94 -23.01
CA TYR A 114 -0.15 -1.49 -24.21
C TYR A 114 -1.26 -2.50 -23.94
N ASP A 115 -1.29 -3.09 -22.73
CA ASP A 115 -2.33 -4.04 -22.32
C ASP A 115 -3.54 -3.35 -21.66
N GLY A 116 -3.51 -2.02 -21.50
CA GLY A 116 -4.58 -1.25 -20.84
C GLY A 116 -4.77 -1.58 -19.36
N SER A 117 -3.81 -2.26 -18.74
CA SER A 117 -3.91 -2.67 -17.34
C SER A 117 -3.63 -1.51 -16.39
N MET A 118 -4.30 -1.53 -15.24
CA MET A 118 -4.02 -0.58 -14.15
C MET A 118 -2.57 -0.72 -13.64
N SER A 119 -1.99 -1.93 -13.70
CA SER A 119 -0.59 -2.16 -13.33
C SER A 119 0.38 -1.41 -14.25
N GLY A 120 0.16 -1.46 -15.56
CA GLY A 120 0.96 -0.77 -16.58
C GLY A 120 0.62 0.71 -16.79
N ALA A 121 -0.52 1.18 -16.28
CA ALA A 121 -0.94 2.57 -16.37
C ALA A 121 0.13 3.56 -15.87
N ARG A 122 0.48 4.54 -16.71
CA ARG A 122 1.43 5.62 -16.35
C ARG A 122 0.80 6.56 -15.33
N VAL A 123 1.61 7.37 -14.64
CA VAL A 123 1.09 8.33 -13.64
C VAL A 123 0.08 9.30 -14.28
N LYS A 124 0.26 9.65 -15.55
CA LYS A 124 -0.68 10.50 -16.31
C LYS A 124 -2.11 9.98 -16.32
N GLU A 125 -2.31 8.66 -16.36
CA GLU A 125 -3.66 8.10 -16.25
C GLU A 125 -4.22 8.32 -14.84
N ALA A 126 -3.41 8.14 -13.79
CA ALA A 126 -3.85 8.45 -12.43
C ALA A 126 -4.24 9.93 -12.26
N VAL A 127 -3.62 10.86 -13.01
CA VAL A 127 -4.01 12.27 -13.05
C VAL A 127 -5.41 12.46 -13.63
N SER A 128 -5.77 11.78 -14.73
CA SER A 128 -7.10 11.92 -15.35
C SER A 128 -8.24 11.45 -14.43
N TRP A 129 -7.94 10.59 -13.46
CA TRP A 129 -8.89 10.10 -12.45
C TRP A 129 -8.88 10.89 -11.14
N GLY A 130 -8.05 11.94 -11.01
CA GLY A 130 -7.89 12.68 -9.76
C GLY A 130 -7.22 11.88 -8.63
N LYS A 131 -6.54 10.77 -8.97
CA LYS A 131 -5.74 9.96 -8.03
C LYS A 131 -4.36 10.59 -7.78
N VAL A 132 -3.91 11.44 -8.71
CA VAL A 132 -2.74 12.31 -8.60
C VAL A 132 -3.16 13.71 -9.05
N LYS A 133 -2.70 14.77 -8.36
CA LYS A 133 -3.08 16.15 -8.71
C LYS A 133 -2.54 16.54 -10.09
N GLU A 134 -3.25 17.41 -10.80
CA GLU A 134 -2.85 17.91 -12.12
C GLU A 134 -1.47 18.60 -12.11
N HIS A 135 -1.17 19.35 -11.05
CA HIS A 135 0.11 20.05 -10.87
C HIS A 135 1.11 19.28 -9.98
N ALA A 136 0.89 17.98 -9.76
CA ALA A 136 1.81 17.14 -8.99
C ALA A 136 3.16 17.00 -9.69
N ARG A 137 4.23 16.77 -8.91
CA ARG A 137 5.51 16.33 -9.46
C ARG A 137 5.57 14.81 -9.46
N PHE A 138 5.77 14.22 -10.63
CA PHE A 138 5.78 12.76 -10.73
C PHE A 138 6.80 12.21 -11.72
N ALA A 139 7.16 10.96 -11.51
CA ALA A 139 8.05 10.20 -12.38
C ALA A 139 7.55 8.76 -12.59
N ASN A 140 7.75 8.27 -13.80
CA ASN A 140 7.60 6.86 -14.16
C ASN A 140 8.99 6.30 -14.47
N VAL A 141 9.42 5.31 -13.70
CA VAL A 141 10.69 4.60 -13.90
C VAL A 141 10.35 3.18 -14.35
N GLU A 142 10.68 2.88 -15.60
CA GLU A 142 10.41 1.57 -16.20
C GLU A 142 11.60 0.64 -15.90
N GLY A 143 11.34 -0.44 -15.14
CA GLY A 143 12.34 -1.43 -14.78
C GLY A 143 12.06 -2.16 -13.47
N ASP A 144 12.94 -3.10 -13.14
CA ASP A 144 12.82 -3.95 -11.96
C ASP A 144 13.13 -3.17 -10.66
N ALA A 145 12.21 -3.23 -9.69
CA ALA A 145 12.35 -2.55 -8.42
C ALA A 145 13.54 -3.08 -7.59
N SER A 146 13.94 -4.34 -7.75
CA SER A 146 15.09 -4.93 -7.05
C SER A 146 16.42 -4.27 -7.45
N ILE A 147 16.51 -3.71 -8.67
CA ILE A 147 17.68 -3.00 -9.17
C ILE A 147 17.55 -1.52 -8.88
N LEU A 148 16.41 -0.93 -9.25
CA LEU A 148 16.23 0.51 -9.27
C LEU A 148 15.98 1.10 -7.88
N PHE A 149 15.22 0.43 -7.02
CA PHE A 149 14.85 0.99 -5.73
C PHE A 149 16.05 1.19 -4.78
N PRO A 150 17.01 0.25 -4.67
CA PRO A 150 18.23 0.50 -3.90
C PRO A 150 19.03 1.71 -4.40
N LEU A 151 19.14 1.91 -5.73
CA LEU A 151 19.83 3.06 -6.32
C LEU A 151 19.12 4.38 -6.03
N ILE A 152 17.78 4.40 -6.12
CA ILE A 152 16.96 5.57 -5.76
C ILE A 152 17.20 5.94 -4.30
N ILE A 153 17.16 4.96 -3.38
CA ILE A 153 17.38 5.21 -1.95
C ILE A 153 18.81 5.70 -1.69
N ALA A 154 19.81 5.12 -2.34
CA ALA A 154 21.20 5.56 -2.22
C ALA A 154 21.39 7.02 -2.69
N GLY A 155 20.79 7.39 -3.83
CA GLY A 155 20.90 8.74 -4.39
C GLY A 155 20.17 9.84 -3.61
N VAL A 156 19.25 9.48 -2.70
CA VAL A 156 18.52 10.44 -1.85
C VAL A 156 19.08 10.50 -0.42
N LYS A 157 19.72 9.42 0.05
CA LYS A 157 20.35 9.36 1.38
C LYS A 157 21.80 9.85 1.41
N GLY A 158 22.45 9.96 0.25
CA GLY A 158 23.78 10.58 0.10
C GLY A 158 23.67 12.09 0.03
#